data_AF-A0A165G2A9-F1
#
_entry.id   AF-A0A165G2A9-F1
#
_cell.length_a   1.000
_cell.length_b   1.000
_cell.length_c   1.000
_cell.angle_alpha   90.00
_cell.angle_beta   90.00
_cell.angle_gamma   90.00
#
_symmetry.space_group_name_H-M   'P 1'
#
loop_
_entity.id
_entity.type
_entity.pdbx_description
1 polymer ?
#
loop_
_entity_poly.entity_id
_entity_poly.type
_entity_poly.pdbx_seq_one_letter_code
_entity_poly.pdbx_strand_id
1 'polypeptide(L)' 'SVLTVPRDPQSGQPTGQRVHRPLVVTKVQDRSSPLLFNALVSGEKLPECVIRFYRTSVQGKQEHYYSI' A
#
# COMPACT_ATOMS: atom_id res chain seq x y z
N SER A 1 -2.30 1.01 3.53
CA SER A 1 -3.35 2.00 3.21
C SER A 1 -4.38 1.98 4.32
N VAL A 2 -4.86 3.14 4.78
CA VAL A 2 -5.96 3.18 5.76
C VAL A 2 -7.28 3.26 4.99
N LEU A 3 -8.18 2.32 5.26
CA LEU A 3 -9.54 2.33 4.71
C LEU A 3 -10.43 3.15 5.64
N THR A 4 -10.98 4.25 5.14
CA THR A 4 -11.86 5.11 5.95
C THR A 4 -13.30 4.95 5.48
N VAL A 5 -14.23 4.74 6.41
CA VAL A 5 -15.67 4.85 6.13
C VAL A 5 -16.08 6.28 6.49
N PRO A 6 -16.56 7.10 5.53
CA PRO A 6 -17.08 8.42 5.82
C PRO A 6 -18.21 8.33 6.86
N ARG A 7 -18.18 9.21 7.87
CA ARG A 7 -19.22 9.29 8.90
C ARG A 7 -19.80 10.69 8.97
N ASP A 8 -21.08 10.78 9.24
CA ASP A 8 -21.77 12.05 9.52
C ASP A 8 -21.25 12.65 10.84
N PRO A 9 -20.77 13.90 10.86
CA PRO A 9 -20.26 14.53 12.07
C PRO A 9 -21.27 14.66 13.21
N GLN A 10 -22.58 14.74 12.92
CA GLN A 10 -23.61 14.96 13.95
C GLN A 10 -24.16 13.65 14.53
N SER A 11 -24.33 12.62 13.71
CA SER A 11 -24.92 11.33 14.15
C SER A 11 -23.92 10.18 14.30
N GLY A 12 -22.70 10.31 13.77
CA GLY A 12 -21.70 9.24 13.72
C GLY A 12 -22.05 8.10 12.76
N GLN A 13 -23.16 8.21 12.03
CA GLN A 13 -23.63 7.20 11.09
C GLN A 13 -22.76 7.18 9.82
N PRO A 14 -22.55 6.01 9.19
CA PRO A 14 -21.80 5.91 7.94
C PRO A 14 -22.54 6.61 6.80
N THR A 15 -21.87 7.55 6.13
CA THR A 15 -22.46 8.37 5.06
C THR A 15 -22.06 7.94 3.65
N GLY A 16 -21.18 6.95 3.51
CA GLY A 16 -20.72 6.54 2.19
C GLY A 16 -19.90 5.27 2.13
N GLN A 17 -19.51 4.92 0.92
CA GLN A 17 -18.62 3.78 0.65
C GLN A 17 -17.23 4.03 1.23
N ARG A 18 -16.50 2.92 1.43
CA ARG A 18 -15.13 2.93 1.94
C ARG A 18 -14.21 3.69 0.97
N VAL A 19 -13.43 4.62 1.49
CA VAL A 19 -12.44 5.40 0.73
C VAL A 19 -11.05 4.84 1.01
N HIS A 20 -10.36 4.47 -0.07
CA HIS A 20 -8.97 4.01 -0.01
C HIS A 20 -8.03 5.21 0.00
N ARG A 21 -7.16 5.28 1.03
CA ARG A 21 -6.00 6.17 1.01
C ARG A 21 -4.85 5.54 0.22
N PRO A 22 -3.95 6.35 -0.36
CA PRO A 22 -2.80 5.83 -1.08
C PRO A 22 -1.95 4.91 -0.19
N LEU A 23 -1.30 3.95 -0.83
CA LEU A 23 -0.26 3.15 -0.21
C LEU A 23 1.06 3.93 -0.29
N VAL A 24 1.74 4.09 0.84
CA VAL A 24 3.01 4.82 0.92
C VAL A 24 4.09 3.82 1.35
N VAL A 25 5.14 3.72 0.54
CA VAL A 25 6.31 2.87 0.78
C VAL A 25 7.55 3.74 0.73
N THR A 26 8.45 3.59 1.69
CA THR A 26 9.76 4.23 1.67
C THR A 26 10.79 3.22 1.18
N LYS A 27 11.57 3.59 0.17
CA LYS A 27 12.66 2.78 -0.37
C LYS A 27 13.90 3.65 -0.59
N VAL A 28 15.06 3.01 -0.59
CA VAL A 28 16.31 3.65 -1.01
C VAL A 28 16.26 3.89 -2.53
N GLN A 29 17.02 4.87 -3.01
CA GLN A 29 17.19 5.09 -4.43
C GLN A 29 17.93 3.91 -5.08
N ASP A 30 17.32 3.31 -6.10
CA ASP A 30 17.87 2.19 -6.85
C ASP A 30 17.47 2.29 -8.34
N ARG A 31 17.75 1.25 -9.12
CA ARG A 31 17.42 1.18 -10.56
C ARG A 31 15.93 1.33 -10.87
N SER A 32 15.04 1.01 -9.93
CA SER A 32 13.58 1.17 -10.10
C SER A 32 13.09 2.59 -9.84
N SER A 33 13.85 3.44 -9.13
CA SER A 33 13.45 4.82 -8.83
C SER A 33 13.13 5.67 -10.07
N PRO A 34 13.97 5.72 -11.13
CA PRO A 34 13.61 6.46 -12.35
C PRO A 34 12.42 5.84 -13.09
N LEU A 35 12.23 4.50 -13.03
CA LEU A 35 11.08 3.82 -13.65
C LEU A 35 9.77 4.22 -12.96
N LEU A 36 9.76 4.23 -11.62
CA LEU A 36 8.61 4.68 -10.83
C LEU A 36 8.30 6.16 -11.06
N PHE A 37 9.32 6.99 -11.25
CA PHE A 37 9.12 8.40 -11.58
C PHE A 37 8.52 8.59 -12.98
N ASN A 38 8.99 7.84 -13.98
CA ASN A 38 8.41 7.86 -15.32
C ASN A 38 6.94 7.42 -15.30
N ALA A 39 6.63 6.34 -14.58
CA ALA A 39 5.24 5.87 -14.41
C ALA A 39 4.34 6.93 -13.75
N LEU A 40 4.88 7.66 -12.76
CA LEU A 40 4.17 8.77 -12.10
C LEU A 40 3.85 9.92 -13.07
N VAL A 41 4.83 10.34 -13.87
CA VAL A 41 4.67 11.48 -14.79
C VAL A 41 3.80 11.13 -16.00
N SER A 42 3.86 9.88 -16.48
CA SER A 42 3.04 9.41 -17.61
C SER A 42 1.62 9.00 -17.23
N GLY A 43 1.34 8.81 -15.94
CA GLY A 43 0.08 8.22 -15.48
C GLY A 43 -0.06 6.74 -15.83
N GLU A 44 1.06 6.03 -15.97
CA GLU A 44 1.10 4.61 -16.26
C GLU A 44 0.39 3.80 -15.16
N LYS A 45 -0.50 2.90 -15.57
CA LYS A 45 -1.19 1.99 -14.66
C LYS A 45 -0.32 0.76 -14.43
N LEU A 46 0.11 0.56 -13.19
CA LEU A 46 0.74 -0.69 -12.77
C LEU A 46 -0.35 -1.75 -12.59
N PRO A 47 -0.41 -2.80 -13.42
CA PRO A 47 -1.48 -3.80 -13.37
C PRO A 47 -1.44 -4.63 -12.08
N GLU A 48 -0.25 -4.78 -11.50
CA GLU A 48 -0.03 -5.53 -10.27
C GLU A 48 1.07 -4.85 -9.43
N CYS A 49 0.82 -4.74 -8.12
CA CYS A 49 1.82 -4.41 -7.11
C CYS A 49 1.65 -5.38 -5.94
N VAL A 50 2.72 -6.08 -5.58
CA VAL A 50 2.73 -7.03 -4.46
C VAL A 50 3.77 -6.62 -3.44
N ILE A 51 3.35 -6.43 -2.18
CA ILE A 51 4.25 -6.21 -1.05
C ILE A 51 4.26 -7.46 -0.19
N ARG A 52 5.42 -8.11 -0.10
CA ARG A 52 5.62 -9.30 0.73
C ARG A 52 6.29 -8.92 2.04
N PHE A 53 5.63 -9.27 3.14
CA PHE A 53 6.15 -9.08 4.49
C PHE A 53 6.78 -10.37 4.97
N TYR A 54 7.99 -10.25 5.49
CA TYR A 54 8.79 -11.37 6.01
C TYR A 54 9.02 -11.18 7.51
N ARG A 55 9.10 -12.30 8.23
CA ARG A 55 9.50 -12.35 9.64
C ARG A 55 10.49 -13.47 9.86
N THR A 56 11.27 -13.37 10.93
CA THR A 56 12.16 -14.47 11.35
C THR A 56 11.32 -15.55 12.03
N SER A 57 11.38 -16.77 11.49
CA SER A 57 10.72 -17.93 12.08
C SER A 57 11.46 -18.41 13.34
N VAL A 58 10.83 -19.31 14.11
CA VAL A 58 11.45 -19.95 15.28
C VAL A 58 12.72 -20.73 14.93
N GLN A 59 12.90 -21.10 13.66
CA GLN A 59 14.09 -21.80 13.14
C GLN A 59 15.16 -20.83 12.61
N GLY A 60 14.99 -19.51 12.80
CA GLY A 60 15.92 -18.48 12.34
C GLY A 60 15.85 -18.17 10.85
N LYS A 61 14.88 -18.72 10.11
CA LYS A 61 14.73 -18.50 8.66
C LYS A 61 13.76 -17.35 8.39
N GLN A 62 14.01 -16.59 7.33
CA GLN A 62 13.02 -15.61 6.85
C GLN A 62 11.84 -16.36 6.24
N GLU A 63 10.65 -16.14 6.80
CA GLU A 63 9.39 -16.69 6.28
C GLU A 63 8.47 -15.57 5.82
N HIS A 64 7.87 -15.76 4.65
CA HIS A 64 6.81 -14.90 4.15
C HIS A 64 5.54 -15.16 4.98
N TYR A 65 5.00 -14.13 5.62
CA TYR A 65 3.84 -14.29 6.49
C TYR A 65 2.60 -13.49 6.05
N TYR A 66 2.75 -12.50 5.16
CA TYR A 66 1.64 -11.66 4.71
C TYR A 66 1.98 -10.96 3.38
N SER A 67 1.02 -10.89 2.46
CA SER A 67 1.10 -10.09 1.23
C SER A 67 -0.01 -9.04 1.20
N ILE A 68 0.30 -7.87 0.67
CA ILE A 68 -0.67 -6.85 0.23
C ILE A 68 -0.57 -6.71 -1.28
#